data_AF-A0A7C3QRJ2-F1
#
_entry.id   AF-A0A7C3QRJ2-F1
#
_cell.length_a   1.000
_cell.length_b   1.000
_cell.length_c   1.000
_cell.angle_alpha   90.00
_cell.angle_beta   90.00
_cell.angle_gamma   90.00
#
_symmetry.space_group_name_H-M   'P 1'
#
loop_
_entity.id
_entity.type
_entity.pdbx_description
1 polymer ?
#
loop_
_entity_poly.entity_id
_entity_poly.type
_entity_poly.pdbx_seq_one_letter_code
_entity_poly.pdbx_strand_id
1 'polypeptide(L)'
;MIRTHGKRMGSLTALALAGMLILFASRTCAADRSEDPDEQFLRDAKVGLKDEDLLAFIEARTGSDEDLRDMAPLVRKLGAAEFRDREQSQRRLVALGPCALATLRKARSDGDAEVRRRAGLCIEEINKNLRWGVPYVVVRQLVKRNAPGTVEALLRYLPYELDEGVVEEIVYGLDRLTSKAGAVSEALAAALVDKEPARRAAAACIVGRLGSDKQRESVRKLLKDPAAVVRLRAAQGLLAGEDKSVVPVLIGLLEESPMDVAWQAEEALHWVAGEEAVDIAKLWKESRRPGLLFVYTGKEEESNPTRWPRQGPSGGRGRCGCAAATASPAGNWRGSQTCATSSSCRGRSGCTSGR
;
A
#
# COMPACT_ATOMS: atom_id res chain seq x y z
N MET A 1 61.23 -76.74 24.46
CA MET A 1 62.38 -75.81 24.51
C MET A 1 61.89 -74.38 24.22
N ILE A 2 61.94 -73.55 25.26
CA ILE A 2 62.19 -72.09 25.31
C ILE A 2 61.84 -71.25 24.04
N ARG A 3 60.87 -70.33 24.16
CA ARG A 3 61.14 -68.88 24.15
C ARG A 3 59.88 -68.04 24.41
N THR A 4 60.06 -67.13 25.35
CA THR A 4 59.20 -66.03 25.78
C THR A 4 59.06 -64.96 24.70
N HIS A 5 57.91 -64.29 24.64
CA HIS A 5 57.84 -62.88 24.22
C HIS A 5 56.57 -62.22 24.79
N GLY A 6 56.76 -61.26 25.69
CA GLY A 6 55.73 -60.32 26.10
C GLY A 6 55.64 -59.11 25.17
N LYS A 7 54.49 -58.41 25.21
CA LYS A 7 54.29 -57.00 24.82
C LYS A 7 52.91 -56.58 25.37
N ARG A 8 52.90 -55.80 26.46
CA ARG A 8 52.71 -54.32 26.52
C ARG A 8 51.29 -53.87 26.15
N MET A 9 50.46 -53.74 27.20
CA MET A 9 49.30 -52.86 27.28
C MET A 9 49.74 -51.39 27.26
N GLY A 10 49.03 -50.54 26.53
CA GLY A 10 49.18 -49.09 26.65
C GLY A 10 48.37 -48.32 25.59
N SER A 11 47.47 -47.46 26.08
CA SER A 11 46.96 -46.25 25.41
C SER A 11 45.92 -46.41 24.29
N LEU A 12 44.65 -46.65 24.66
CA LEU A 12 43.48 -46.39 23.80
C LEU A 12 42.44 -45.43 24.41
N THR A 13 42.70 -44.85 25.59
CA THR A 13 41.71 -44.05 26.32
C THR A 13 41.80 -42.54 26.10
N ALA A 14 42.71 -42.04 25.26
CA ALA A 14 42.89 -40.60 25.03
C ALA A 14 42.13 -40.01 23.81
N LEU A 15 41.51 -40.85 22.96
CA LEU A 15 40.82 -40.39 21.74
C LEU A 15 39.30 -40.25 21.89
N ALA A 16 38.69 -40.77 22.97
CA ALA A 16 37.24 -40.73 23.16
C ALA A 16 36.73 -39.43 23.82
N LEU A 17 37.58 -38.68 24.52
CA LEU A 17 37.19 -37.42 25.20
C LEU A 17 37.36 -36.17 24.32
N ALA A 18 38.15 -36.23 23.24
CA ALA A 18 38.24 -35.14 22.26
C ALA A 18 37.08 -35.14 21.26
N GLY A 19 36.49 -36.31 20.96
CA GLY A 19 35.33 -36.42 20.05
C GLY A 19 34.00 -35.93 20.67
N MET A 20 33.88 -35.97 22.01
CA MET A 20 32.65 -35.60 22.70
C MET A 20 32.53 -34.09 22.97
N LEU A 21 33.64 -33.34 22.90
CA LEU A 21 33.66 -31.87 22.99
C LEU A 21 33.55 -31.17 21.62
N ILE A 22 33.73 -31.89 20.51
CA ILE A 22 33.54 -31.35 19.14
C ILE A 22 32.08 -31.53 18.65
N LEU A 23 31.29 -32.38 19.33
CA LEU A 23 29.85 -32.57 19.05
C LEU A 23 28.92 -31.62 19.81
N PHE A 24 29.43 -30.82 20.75
CA PHE A 24 28.65 -29.80 21.48
C PHE A 24 28.85 -28.36 20.98
N ALA A 25 29.76 -28.13 20.03
CA ALA A 25 30.03 -26.81 19.45
C ALA A 25 29.32 -26.55 18.10
N SER A 26 28.48 -27.48 17.63
CA SER A 26 27.71 -27.36 16.39
C SER A 26 26.22 -27.06 16.60
N ARG A 27 25.79 -26.87 17.85
CA ARG A 27 24.44 -26.42 18.22
C ARG A 27 24.51 -25.06 18.92
N THR A 28 24.66 -23.99 18.15
CA THR A 28 24.12 -22.63 18.36
C THR A 28 24.87 -21.60 17.50
N CYS A 29 24.84 -21.82 16.19
CA CYS A 29 24.95 -20.70 15.24
C CYS A 29 24.08 -21.00 14.02
N ALA A 30 22.89 -21.56 14.24
CA ALA A 30 21.78 -21.25 13.34
C ALA A 30 21.44 -19.81 13.70
N ALA A 31 22.04 -18.88 12.94
CA ALA A 31 21.66 -17.48 12.97
C ALA A 31 20.14 -17.44 12.96
N ASP A 32 19.60 -16.80 13.99
CA ASP A 32 18.22 -16.33 14.07
C ASP A 32 17.94 -15.68 12.71
N ARG A 33 17.26 -16.40 11.81
CA ARG A 33 16.71 -15.75 10.62
C ARG A 33 15.69 -14.83 11.24
N SER A 34 16.01 -13.55 11.38
CA SER A 34 15.06 -12.55 11.86
C SER A 34 13.74 -12.84 11.16
N GLU A 35 12.78 -13.39 11.89
CA GLU A 35 11.51 -13.80 11.30
C GLU A 35 10.95 -12.55 10.61
N ASP A 36 10.50 -12.70 9.36
CA ASP A 36 9.95 -11.56 8.63
C ASP A 36 8.84 -10.98 9.52
N PRO A 37 8.96 -9.71 9.99
CA PRO A 37 8.01 -9.16 10.96
C PRO A 37 6.58 -9.18 10.42
N ASP A 38 6.44 -9.12 9.10
CA ASP A 38 5.18 -9.25 8.40
C ASP A 38 4.60 -10.68 8.53
N GLU A 39 5.43 -11.72 8.39
CA GLU A 39 4.98 -13.10 8.58
C GLU A 39 4.58 -13.37 10.03
N GLN A 40 5.33 -12.85 11.00
CA GLN A 40 4.99 -12.97 12.42
C GLN A 40 3.66 -12.27 12.73
N PHE A 41 3.47 -11.05 12.21
CA PHE A 41 2.23 -10.29 12.37
C PHE A 41 1.01 -11.04 11.78
N LEU A 42 1.18 -11.68 10.62
CA LEU A 42 0.12 -12.49 10.02
C LEU A 42 -0.21 -13.75 10.83
N ARG A 43 0.79 -14.42 11.44
CA ARG A 43 0.54 -15.55 12.36
C ARG A 43 -0.25 -15.12 13.58
N ASP A 44 0.09 -13.97 14.17
CA ASP A 44 -0.62 -13.41 15.33
C ASP A 44 -2.07 -13.02 14.97
N ALA A 45 -2.27 -12.58 13.72
CA ALA A 45 -3.59 -12.33 13.14
C ALA A 45 -4.33 -13.61 12.68
N LYS A 46 -3.71 -14.78 12.82
CA LYS A 46 -4.22 -16.10 12.37
C LYS A 46 -4.53 -16.16 10.87
N VAL A 47 -3.75 -15.43 10.07
CA VAL A 47 -3.78 -15.50 8.61
C VAL A 47 -2.71 -16.50 8.16
N GLY A 48 -3.07 -17.41 7.26
CA GLY A 48 -2.12 -18.36 6.68
C GLY A 48 -1.06 -17.65 5.83
N LEU A 49 0.13 -18.24 5.74
CA LEU A 49 1.29 -17.62 5.07
C LEU A 49 1.55 -18.16 3.67
N LYS A 50 0.74 -19.13 3.23
CA LYS A 50 0.86 -19.65 1.87
C LYS A 50 0.20 -18.66 0.91
N ASP A 51 0.64 -18.70 -0.34
CA ASP A 51 0.12 -17.80 -1.36
C ASP A 51 -1.40 -17.99 -1.52
N GLU A 52 -1.89 -19.23 -1.40
CA GLU A 52 -3.32 -19.53 -1.45
C GLU A 52 -4.09 -18.92 -0.26
N ASP A 53 -3.49 -18.88 0.93
CA ASP A 53 -4.13 -18.31 2.13
C ASP A 53 -4.25 -16.79 2.03
N LEU A 54 -3.20 -16.13 1.50
CA LEU A 54 -3.16 -14.69 1.29
C LEU A 54 -4.13 -14.26 0.18
N LEU A 55 -4.20 -15.02 -0.92
CA LEU A 55 -5.18 -14.79 -1.98
C LEU A 55 -6.60 -15.01 -1.44
N ALA A 56 -6.85 -16.09 -0.70
CA ALA A 56 -8.15 -16.36 -0.09
C ALA A 56 -8.60 -15.24 0.86
N PHE A 57 -7.67 -14.60 1.58
CA PHE A 57 -7.97 -13.45 2.44
C PHE A 57 -8.51 -12.25 1.64
N ILE A 58 -7.92 -11.96 0.48
CA ILE A 58 -8.35 -10.88 -0.43
C ILE A 58 -9.64 -11.28 -1.15
N GLU A 59 -9.74 -12.52 -1.63
CA GLU A 59 -10.93 -13.06 -2.28
C GLU A 59 -12.15 -13.04 -1.37
N ALA A 60 -11.99 -13.33 -0.08
CA ALA A 60 -13.08 -13.27 0.89
C ALA A 60 -13.72 -11.86 0.98
N ARG A 61 -12.91 -10.81 0.81
CA ARG A 61 -13.34 -9.40 0.87
C ARG A 61 -13.82 -8.84 -0.47
N THR A 62 -13.52 -9.53 -1.57
CA THR A 62 -13.88 -9.11 -2.93
C THR A 62 -15.01 -9.91 -3.55
N GLY A 63 -15.14 -11.19 -3.22
CA GLY A 63 -16.10 -12.17 -3.78
C GLY A 63 -16.75 -11.80 -5.12
N SER A 64 -18.08 -11.67 -5.17
CA SER A 64 -18.78 -11.20 -6.37
C SER A 64 -18.82 -9.67 -6.41
N ASP A 65 -18.48 -9.08 -7.57
CA ASP A 65 -18.62 -7.64 -7.81
C ASP A 65 -20.08 -7.15 -7.60
N GLU A 66 -21.05 -8.06 -7.69
CA GLU A 66 -22.46 -7.76 -7.46
C GLU A 66 -22.76 -7.49 -5.98
N ASP A 67 -22.23 -8.33 -5.07
CA ASP A 67 -22.42 -8.16 -3.63
C ASP A 67 -21.89 -6.82 -3.11
N LEU A 68 -20.82 -6.31 -3.73
CA LEU A 68 -20.14 -5.11 -3.27
C LEU A 68 -20.71 -3.83 -3.88
N ARG A 69 -21.32 -3.91 -5.08
CA ARG A 69 -22.10 -2.80 -5.65
C ARG A 69 -23.45 -2.63 -4.96
N ASP A 70 -24.10 -3.73 -4.61
CA ASP A 70 -25.36 -3.70 -3.90
C ASP A 70 -25.40 -4.76 -2.79
N MET A 71 -25.22 -4.31 -1.55
CA MET A 71 -25.31 -5.15 -0.35
C MET A 71 -26.76 -5.32 0.14
N ALA A 72 -27.75 -4.61 -0.43
CA ALA A 72 -29.13 -4.68 0.01
C ALA A 72 -29.77 -6.08 -0.10
N PRO A 73 -29.47 -6.91 -1.13
CA PRO A 73 -29.93 -8.30 -1.17
C PRO A 73 -29.39 -9.13 -0.01
N LEU A 74 -28.13 -8.95 0.39
CA LEU A 74 -27.56 -9.64 1.55
C LEU A 74 -28.26 -9.19 2.83
N VAL A 75 -28.44 -7.88 3.04
CA VAL A 75 -29.14 -7.36 4.22
C VAL A 75 -30.57 -7.90 4.31
N ARG A 76 -31.33 -7.93 3.21
CA ARG A 76 -32.67 -8.53 3.18
C ARG A 76 -32.66 -10.01 3.56
N LYS A 77 -31.66 -10.77 3.08
CA LYS A 77 -31.50 -12.20 3.42
C LYS A 77 -31.21 -12.44 4.90
N LEU A 78 -30.79 -11.43 5.68
CA LEU A 78 -30.70 -11.58 7.14
C LEU A 78 -32.05 -11.85 7.80
N GLY A 79 -33.17 -11.44 7.18
CA GLY A 79 -34.54 -11.70 7.63
C GLY A 79 -35.22 -12.86 6.90
N ALA A 80 -34.50 -13.63 6.06
CA ALA A 80 -35.10 -14.73 5.30
C ALA A 80 -35.77 -15.76 6.21
N ALA A 81 -36.83 -16.43 5.75
CA ALA A 81 -37.52 -17.47 6.54
C ALA A 81 -36.62 -18.69 6.83
N GLU A 82 -35.80 -19.07 5.85
CA GLU A 82 -34.87 -20.19 5.94
C GLU A 82 -33.62 -19.83 6.75
N PHE A 83 -33.27 -20.67 7.73
CA PHE A 83 -32.11 -20.43 8.59
C PHE A 83 -30.79 -20.40 7.79
N ARG A 84 -30.67 -21.28 6.79
CA ARG A 84 -29.48 -21.38 5.94
C ARG A 84 -29.20 -20.08 5.20
N ASP A 85 -30.23 -19.44 4.65
CA ASP A 85 -30.08 -18.19 3.90
C ASP A 85 -29.65 -17.04 4.81
N ARG A 86 -30.21 -16.97 6.03
CA ARG A 86 -29.79 -15.97 7.02
C ARG A 86 -28.34 -16.16 7.45
N GLU A 87 -27.94 -17.40 7.68
CA GLU A 87 -26.57 -17.74 8.08
C GLU A 87 -25.56 -17.47 6.97
N GLN A 88 -25.87 -17.85 5.73
CA GLN A 88 -25.01 -17.59 4.58
C GLN A 88 -24.82 -16.09 4.36
N SER A 89 -25.91 -15.31 4.45
CA SER A 89 -25.83 -13.86 4.30
C SER A 89 -25.01 -13.21 5.43
N GLN A 90 -25.23 -13.63 6.67
CA GLN A 90 -24.44 -13.15 7.81
C GLN A 90 -22.95 -13.44 7.61
N ARG A 91 -22.57 -14.68 7.29
CA ARG A 91 -21.18 -15.05 7.03
C ARG A 91 -20.57 -14.23 5.91
N ARG A 92 -21.34 -13.98 4.84
CA ARG A 92 -20.88 -13.17 3.71
C ARG A 92 -20.62 -11.72 4.11
N LEU A 93 -21.55 -11.08 4.82
CA LEU A 93 -21.41 -9.70 5.29
C LEU A 93 -20.23 -9.53 6.26
N VAL A 94 -20.00 -10.52 7.13
CA VAL A 94 -18.82 -10.54 8.01
C VAL A 94 -17.52 -10.69 7.22
N ALA A 95 -17.49 -11.56 6.20
CA ALA A 95 -16.33 -11.76 5.34
C ALA A 95 -15.95 -10.52 4.51
N LEU A 96 -16.95 -9.75 4.08
CA LEU A 96 -16.74 -8.44 3.43
C LEU A 96 -16.03 -7.45 4.37
N GLY A 97 -16.28 -7.55 5.68
CA GLY A 97 -15.55 -6.78 6.68
C GLY A 97 -15.97 -5.30 6.73
N PRO A 98 -15.02 -4.35 6.84
CA PRO A 98 -15.33 -2.94 7.08
C PRO A 98 -16.24 -2.27 6.04
N CYS A 99 -16.14 -2.67 4.77
CA CYS A 99 -16.97 -2.09 3.71
C CYS A 99 -18.47 -2.34 3.94
N ALA A 100 -18.84 -3.42 4.64
CA ALA A 100 -20.23 -3.73 4.98
C ALA A 100 -20.78 -2.88 6.14
N LEU A 101 -19.92 -2.23 6.94
CA LEU A 101 -20.35 -1.53 8.16
C LEU A 101 -21.33 -0.39 7.90
N ALA A 102 -21.13 0.39 6.83
CA ALA A 102 -22.03 1.49 6.49
C ALA A 102 -23.46 0.97 6.21
N THR A 103 -23.57 -0.09 5.42
CA THR A 103 -24.84 -0.73 5.08
C THR A 103 -25.48 -1.41 6.30
N LEU A 104 -24.70 -2.14 7.09
CA LEU A 104 -25.17 -2.80 8.30
C LEU A 104 -25.66 -1.80 9.36
N ARG A 105 -24.99 -0.63 9.50
CA ARG A 105 -25.45 0.43 10.39
C ARG A 105 -26.81 0.99 9.97
N LYS A 106 -27.06 1.14 8.67
CA LYS A 106 -28.40 1.52 8.16
C LYS A 106 -29.43 0.42 8.48
N ALA A 107 -29.07 -0.85 8.32
CA ALA A 107 -29.93 -2.00 8.62
C ALA A 107 -30.31 -2.14 10.11
N ARG A 108 -29.63 -1.45 11.02
CA ARG A 108 -30.02 -1.38 12.45
C ARG A 108 -31.35 -0.69 12.69
N SER A 109 -31.82 0.11 11.74
CA SER A 109 -33.10 0.81 11.77
C SER A 109 -34.13 0.18 10.84
N ASP A 110 -33.88 -1.04 10.33
CA ASP A 110 -34.80 -1.76 9.46
C ASP A 110 -36.15 -2.06 10.15
N GLY A 111 -37.23 -2.25 9.39
CA GLY A 111 -38.54 -2.62 9.93
C GLY A 111 -38.57 -4.04 10.52
N ASP A 112 -37.77 -4.95 9.97
CA ASP A 112 -37.68 -6.34 10.43
C ASP A 112 -36.75 -6.47 11.66
N ALA A 113 -37.30 -7.02 12.76
CA ALA A 113 -36.58 -7.22 14.01
C ALA A 113 -35.40 -8.19 13.89
N GLU A 114 -35.50 -9.23 13.08
CA GLU A 114 -34.42 -10.20 12.88
C GLU A 114 -33.29 -9.58 12.05
N VAL A 115 -33.62 -8.77 11.03
CA VAL A 115 -32.62 -7.98 10.27
C VAL A 115 -31.87 -7.05 11.21
N ARG A 116 -32.57 -6.26 12.04
CA ARG A 116 -31.94 -5.35 13.02
C ARG A 116 -31.01 -6.08 13.98
N ARG A 117 -31.44 -7.25 14.47
CA ARG A 117 -30.67 -8.09 15.41
C ARG A 117 -29.42 -8.64 14.75
N ARG A 118 -29.54 -9.30 13.60
CA ARG A 118 -28.39 -9.90 12.89
C ARG A 118 -27.43 -8.86 12.33
N ALA A 119 -27.92 -7.72 11.88
CA ALA A 119 -27.05 -6.61 11.49
C ALA A 119 -26.17 -6.16 12.66
N GLY A 120 -26.72 -6.11 13.88
CA GLY A 120 -25.96 -5.85 15.10
C GLY A 120 -24.86 -6.90 15.35
N LEU A 121 -25.20 -8.18 15.23
CA LEU A 121 -24.24 -9.28 15.39
C LEU A 121 -23.10 -9.18 14.37
N CYS A 122 -23.42 -8.89 13.10
CA CYS A 122 -22.41 -8.71 12.05
C CYS A 122 -21.46 -7.55 12.40
N ILE A 123 -21.99 -6.41 12.84
CA ILE A 123 -21.17 -5.25 13.22
C ILE A 123 -20.23 -5.60 14.38
N GLU A 124 -20.74 -6.26 15.41
CA GLU A 124 -19.92 -6.69 16.54
C GLU A 124 -18.80 -7.64 16.11
N GLU A 125 -19.12 -8.61 15.26
CA GLU A 125 -18.16 -9.59 14.76
C GLU A 125 -17.08 -8.94 13.89
N ILE A 126 -17.47 -8.04 12.97
CA ILE A 126 -16.53 -7.28 12.15
C ILE A 126 -15.60 -6.44 13.03
N ASN A 127 -16.13 -5.72 14.01
CA ASN A 127 -15.32 -4.88 14.89
C ASN A 127 -14.37 -5.70 15.79
N LYS A 128 -14.81 -6.86 16.30
CA LYS A 128 -13.96 -7.77 17.10
C LYS A 128 -12.79 -8.32 16.29
N ASN A 129 -13.02 -8.61 15.02
CA ASN A 129 -12.02 -9.17 14.11
C ASN A 129 -11.22 -8.09 13.35
N LEU A 130 -11.50 -6.81 13.61
CA LEU A 130 -10.80 -5.71 12.97
C LEU A 130 -9.38 -5.58 13.51
N ARG A 131 -8.44 -6.19 12.80
CA ARG A 131 -7.01 -6.01 13.01
C ARG A 131 -6.50 -5.04 11.97
N TRP A 132 -6.33 -3.78 12.36
CA TRP A 132 -5.73 -2.73 11.52
C TRP A 132 -4.35 -3.19 11.03
N GLY A 133 -4.02 -2.89 9.77
CA GLY A 133 -2.75 -3.26 9.14
C GLY A 133 -2.68 -4.66 8.56
N VAL A 134 -3.60 -5.60 8.88
CA VAL A 134 -3.58 -6.94 8.26
C VAL A 134 -3.75 -6.87 6.74
N PRO A 135 -4.72 -6.13 6.17
CA PRO A 135 -4.83 -6.00 4.72
C PRO A 135 -3.55 -5.45 4.09
N TYR A 136 -2.93 -4.44 4.70
CA TYR A 136 -1.67 -3.86 4.24
C TYR A 136 -0.56 -4.92 4.14
N VAL A 137 -0.36 -5.71 5.21
CA VAL A 137 0.69 -6.73 5.25
C VAL A 137 0.40 -7.88 4.29
N VAL A 138 -0.87 -8.27 4.12
CA VAL A 138 -1.28 -9.28 3.12
C VAL A 138 -0.94 -8.80 1.70
N VAL A 139 -1.32 -7.57 1.35
CA VAL A 139 -1.01 -6.98 0.03
C VAL A 139 0.49 -6.93 -0.18
N ARG A 140 1.25 -6.43 0.80
CA ARG A 140 2.71 -6.33 0.73
C ARG A 140 3.37 -7.69 0.52
N GLN A 141 2.91 -8.74 1.21
CA GLN A 141 3.42 -10.09 1.01
C GLN A 141 3.05 -10.66 -0.36
N LEU A 142 1.82 -10.46 -0.83
CA LEU A 142 1.41 -10.86 -2.19
C LEU A 142 2.27 -10.18 -3.26
N VAL A 143 2.53 -8.88 -3.13
CA VAL A 143 3.40 -8.12 -4.05
C VAL A 143 4.85 -8.61 -3.98
N LYS A 144 5.37 -8.88 -2.78
CA LYS A 144 6.73 -9.39 -2.57
C LYS A 144 6.94 -10.76 -3.23
N ARG A 145 5.96 -11.65 -3.10
CA ARG A 145 6.00 -13.04 -3.59
C ARG A 145 5.62 -13.14 -5.07
N ASN A 146 4.73 -12.26 -5.53
CA ASN A 146 4.19 -12.23 -6.88
C ASN A 146 3.61 -13.58 -7.33
N ALA A 147 2.73 -14.15 -6.51
CA ALA A 147 2.07 -15.42 -6.81
C ALA A 147 1.14 -15.27 -8.04
N PRO A 148 0.92 -16.35 -8.83
CA PRO A 148 -0.09 -16.35 -9.89
C PRO A 148 -1.46 -15.89 -9.36
N GLY A 149 -2.16 -15.03 -10.11
CA GLY A 149 -3.44 -14.46 -9.68
C GLY A 149 -3.35 -13.22 -8.79
N THR A 150 -2.17 -12.83 -8.30
CA THR A 150 -1.99 -11.64 -7.45
C THR A 150 -2.53 -10.37 -8.11
N VAL A 151 -2.16 -10.11 -9.37
CA VAL A 151 -2.59 -8.90 -10.09
C VAL A 151 -4.11 -8.82 -10.19
N GLU A 152 -4.76 -9.93 -10.53
CA GLU A 152 -6.22 -10.00 -10.67
C GLU A 152 -6.92 -9.79 -9.32
N ALA A 153 -6.43 -10.46 -8.25
CA ALA A 153 -6.96 -10.32 -6.91
C ALA A 153 -6.85 -8.89 -6.37
N LEU A 154 -5.68 -8.26 -6.55
CA LEU A 154 -5.43 -6.88 -6.11
C LEU A 154 -6.28 -5.86 -6.88
N LEU A 155 -6.42 -6.02 -8.20
CA LEU A 155 -7.32 -5.17 -9.00
C LEU A 155 -8.77 -5.32 -8.54
N ARG A 156 -9.23 -6.54 -8.26
CA ARG A 156 -10.57 -6.77 -7.71
C ARG A 156 -10.75 -6.15 -6.34
N TYR A 157 -9.70 -6.09 -5.52
CA TYR A 157 -9.77 -5.57 -4.15
C TYR A 157 -9.78 -4.05 -4.05
N LEU A 158 -9.03 -3.40 -4.94
CA LEU A 158 -8.84 -1.96 -4.96
C LEU A 158 -10.11 -1.11 -4.72
N PRO A 159 -11.26 -1.35 -5.37
CA PRO A 159 -12.43 -0.45 -5.26
C PRO A 159 -13.11 -0.46 -3.89
N TYR A 160 -12.80 -1.47 -3.06
CA TYR A 160 -13.55 -1.77 -1.84
C TYR A 160 -12.76 -1.53 -0.57
N GLU A 161 -11.46 -1.27 -0.72
CA GLU A 161 -10.60 -0.91 0.39
C GLU A 161 -10.87 0.55 0.79
N LEU A 162 -11.00 0.76 2.11
CA LEU A 162 -11.29 2.07 2.69
C LEU A 162 -10.02 2.75 3.21
N ASP A 163 -8.98 1.97 3.52
CA ASP A 163 -7.70 2.47 3.98
C ASP A 163 -6.86 2.96 2.80
N GLU A 164 -6.64 4.28 2.73
CA GLU A 164 -5.86 4.92 1.67
C GLU A 164 -4.43 4.36 1.59
N GLY A 165 -3.81 4.00 2.71
CA GLY A 165 -2.46 3.42 2.72
C GLY A 165 -2.43 2.02 2.10
N VAL A 166 -3.49 1.23 2.26
CA VAL A 166 -3.62 -0.07 1.59
C VAL A 166 -3.88 0.13 0.09
N VAL A 167 -4.76 1.07 -0.28
CA VAL A 167 -5.01 1.43 -1.70
C VAL A 167 -3.72 1.84 -2.39
N GLU A 168 -2.89 2.66 -1.74
CA GLU A 168 -1.57 3.05 -2.24
C GLU A 168 -0.64 1.84 -2.42
N GLU A 169 -0.51 0.98 -1.41
CA GLU A 169 0.34 -0.22 -1.51
C GLU A 169 -0.14 -1.15 -2.64
N ILE A 170 -1.45 -1.24 -2.89
CA ILE A 170 -1.99 -1.98 -4.04
C ILE A 170 -1.52 -1.34 -5.35
N VAL A 171 -1.74 -0.04 -5.55
CA VAL A 171 -1.42 0.64 -6.81
C VAL A 171 0.09 0.64 -7.08
N TYR A 172 0.91 1.01 -6.08
CA TYR A 172 2.36 0.96 -6.18
C TYR A 172 2.90 -0.47 -6.29
N GLY A 173 2.23 -1.43 -5.65
CA GLY A 173 2.54 -2.84 -5.78
C GLY A 173 2.33 -3.35 -7.21
N LEU A 174 1.17 -3.08 -7.80
CA LEU A 174 0.86 -3.41 -9.19
C LEU A 174 1.83 -2.76 -10.18
N ASP A 175 2.17 -1.49 -9.94
CA ASP A 175 3.16 -0.76 -10.72
C ASP A 175 4.57 -1.40 -10.64
N ARG A 176 5.00 -1.80 -9.45
CA ARG A 176 6.26 -2.50 -9.20
C ARG A 176 6.29 -3.87 -9.86
N LEU A 177 5.20 -4.63 -9.76
CA LEU A 177 5.05 -5.93 -10.42
C LEU A 177 5.16 -5.79 -11.94
N THR A 178 4.47 -4.80 -12.51
CA THR A 178 4.50 -4.53 -13.96
C THR A 178 5.88 -4.08 -14.42
N SER A 179 6.52 -3.17 -13.66
CA SER A 179 7.88 -2.69 -13.95
C SER A 179 8.90 -3.83 -13.90
N LYS A 180 8.81 -4.71 -12.89
CA LYS A 180 9.72 -5.86 -12.73
C LYS A 180 9.50 -6.92 -13.82
N ALA A 181 8.26 -7.15 -14.22
CA ALA A 181 7.94 -8.07 -15.32
C ALA A 181 8.36 -7.52 -16.69
N GLY A 182 8.44 -6.20 -16.84
CA GLY A 182 8.74 -5.53 -18.11
C GLY A 182 7.62 -5.62 -19.15
N ALA A 183 6.45 -6.14 -18.75
CA ALA A 183 5.28 -6.30 -19.60
C ALA A 183 3.99 -6.13 -18.80
N VAL A 184 2.98 -5.54 -19.43
CA VAL A 184 1.62 -5.43 -18.88
C VAL A 184 0.96 -6.80 -18.92
N SER A 185 0.48 -7.27 -17.78
CA SER A 185 -0.26 -8.53 -17.67
C SER A 185 -1.62 -8.47 -18.36
N GLU A 186 -2.14 -9.61 -18.77
CA GLU A 186 -3.47 -9.71 -19.39
C GLU A 186 -4.58 -9.18 -18.46
N ALA A 187 -4.47 -9.42 -17.15
CA ALA A 187 -5.40 -8.90 -16.16
C ALA A 187 -5.45 -7.35 -16.13
N LEU A 188 -4.29 -6.68 -16.20
CA LEU A 188 -4.23 -5.21 -16.27
C LEU A 188 -4.78 -4.69 -17.60
N ALA A 189 -4.49 -5.36 -18.71
CA ALA A 189 -5.04 -4.99 -20.01
C ALA A 189 -6.56 -5.14 -20.06
N ALA A 190 -7.11 -6.21 -19.50
CA ALA A 190 -8.55 -6.44 -19.39
C ALA A 190 -9.25 -5.39 -18.49
N ALA A 191 -8.57 -4.93 -17.43
CA ALA A 191 -9.12 -3.95 -16.51
C ALA A 191 -9.37 -2.56 -17.13
N LEU A 192 -8.79 -2.24 -18.29
CA LEU A 192 -9.05 -0.98 -19.00
C LEU A 192 -10.51 -0.82 -19.45
N VAL A 193 -11.23 -1.92 -19.65
CA VAL A 193 -12.64 -1.93 -20.07
C VAL A 193 -13.57 -2.46 -18.98
N ASP A 194 -13.09 -2.50 -17.73
CA ASP A 194 -13.88 -2.97 -16.61
C ASP A 194 -15.10 -2.06 -16.35
N LYS A 195 -16.19 -2.62 -15.82
CA LYS A 195 -17.36 -1.85 -15.39
C LYS A 195 -17.02 -0.89 -14.25
N GLU A 196 -16.08 -1.27 -13.39
CA GLU A 196 -15.71 -0.52 -12.20
C GLU A 196 -14.70 0.61 -12.49
N PRO A 197 -15.05 1.90 -12.25
CA PRO A 197 -14.17 3.02 -12.56
C PRO A 197 -12.81 2.97 -11.85
N ALA A 198 -12.76 2.53 -10.58
CA ALA A 198 -11.51 2.44 -9.84
C ALA A 198 -10.50 1.48 -10.50
N ARG A 199 -10.98 0.33 -11.02
CA ARG A 199 -10.13 -0.63 -11.74
C ARG A 199 -9.65 -0.09 -13.08
N ARG A 200 -10.54 0.55 -13.83
CA ARG A 200 -10.17 1.25 -15.07
C ARG A 200 -9.11 2.31 -14.82
N ALA A 201 -9.28 3.10 -13.76
CA ALA A 201 -8.38 4.20 -13.41
C ALA A 201 -6.97 3.70 -13.03
N ALA A 202 -6.87 2.68 -12.18
CA ALA A 202 -5.58 2.08 -11.82
C ALA A 202 -4.88 1.45 -13.03
N ALA A 203 -5.63 0.69 -13.84
CA ALA A 203 -5.10 0.11 -15.07
C ALA A 203 -4.63 1.19 -16.06
N ALA A 204 -5.42 2.25 -16.26
CA ALA A 204 -5.08 3.34 -17.17
C ALA A 204 -3.78 4.06 -16.76
N CYS A 205 -3.58 4.29 -15.47
CA CYS A 205 -2.35 4.91 -14.96
C CYS A 205 -1.11 4.04 -15.25
N ILE A 206 -1.17 2.76 -14.87
CA ILE A 206 -0.02 1.83 -15.01
C ILE A 206 0.26 1.54 -16.48
N VAL A 207 -0.77 1.24 -17.27
CA VAL A 207 -0.64 0.90 -18.68
C VAL A 207 -0.27 2.13 -19.52
N GLY A 208 -0.74 3.32 -19.16
CA GLY A 208 -0.32 4.56 -19.83
C GLY A 208 1.19 4.80 -19.69
N ARG A 209 1.74 4.49 -18.52
CA ARG A 209 3.16 4.67 -18.19
C ARG A 209 4.04 3.59 -18.82
N LEU A 210 3.72 2.32 -18.57
CA LEU A 210 4.58 1.16 -18.89
C LEU A 210 4.16 0.36 -20.13
N GLY A 211 2.97 0.63 -20.66
CA GLY A 211 2.43 -0.11 -21.80
C GLY A 211 3.10 0.23 -23.13
N SER A 212 2.99 -0.70 -24.08
CA SER A 212 3.35 -0.48 -25.48
C SER A 212 2.47 0.58 -26.15
N ASP A 213 2.89 1.10 -27.31
CA ASP A 213 2.13 2.12 -28.04
C ASP A 213 0.68 1.70 -28.32
N LYS A 214 0.45 0.44 -28.69
CA LYS A 214 -0.90 -0.12 -28.91
C LYS A 214 -1.75 -0.10 -27.64
N GLN A 215 -1.14 -0.35 -26.49
CA GLN A 215 -1.85 -0.31 -25.21
C GLN A 215 -2.13 1.14 -24.79
N ARG A 216 -1.19 2.06 -25.03
CA ARG A 216 -1.38 3.50 -24.81
C ARG A 216 -2.48 4.08 -25.68
N GLU A 217 -2.69 3.58 -26.90
CA GLU A 217 -3.86 3.94 -27.71
C GLU A 217 -5.19 3.54 -27.05
N SER A 218 -5.25 2.38 -26.39
CA SER A 218 -6.43 2.01 -25.60
C SER A 218 -6.63 2.94 -24.41
N VAL A 219 -5.55 3.35 -23.73
CA VAL A 219 -5.62 4.34 -22.64
C VAL A 219 -6.06 5.72 -23.14
N ARG A 220 -5.65 6.16 -24.33
CA ARG A 220 -6.11 7.41 -24.94
C ARG A 220 -7.63 7.47 -25.12
N LYS A 221 -8.30 6.33 -25.31
CA LYS A 221 -9.77 6.29 -25.37
C LYS A 221 -10.40 6.63 -24.00
N LEU A 222 -9.74 6.27 -22.91
CA LEU A 222 -10.20 6.55 -21.54
C LEU A 222 -10.07 8.02 -21.13
N LEU A 223 -9.38 8.85 -21.92
CA LEU A 223 -9.39 10.30 -21.73
C LEU A 223 -10.79 10.92 -21.93
N LYS A 224 -11.74 10.16 -22.50
CA LYS A 224 -13.15 10.53 -22.64
C LYS A 224 -14.08 9.68 -21.76
N ASP A 225 -13.55 8.97 -20.76
CA ASP A 225 -14.36 8.15 -19.85
C ASP A 225 -15.38 9.03 -19.10
N PRO A 226 -16.60 8.53 -18.83
CA PRO A 226 -17.60 9.26 -18.05
C PRO A 226 -17.10 9.65 -16.65
N ALA A 227 -16.27 8.82 -16.01
CA ALA A 227 -15.73 9.10 -14.69
C ALA A 227 -14.50 10.02 -14.76
N ALA A 228 -14.57 11.18 -14.10
CA ALA A 228 -13.48 12.15 -14.08
C ALA A 228 -12.17 11.58 -13.51
N VAL A 229 -12.26 10.71 -12.49
CA VAL A 229 -11.10 10.01 -11.92
C VAL A 229 -10.39 9.13 -12.95
N VAL A 230 -11.13 8.48 -13.85
CA VAL A 230 -10.53 7.64 -14.90
C VAL A 230 -9.80 8.51 -15.91
N ARG A 231 -10.41 9.62 -16.34
CA ARG A 231 -9.77 10.59 -17.24
C ARG A 231 -8.46 11.14 -16.64
N LEU A 232 -8.49 11.52 -15.36
CA LEU A 232 -7.32 11.99 -14.62
C LEU A 232 -6.21 10.94 -14.58
N ARG A 233 -6.51 9.71 -14.14
CA ARG A 233 -5.51 8.64 -14.02
C ARG A 233 -4.94 8.22 -15.39
N ALA A 234 -5.77 8.20 -16.43
CA ALA A 234 -5.31 7.97 -17.80
C ALA A 234 -4.34 9.06 -18.27
N ALA A 235 -4.66 10.33 -18.00
CA ALA A 235 -3.79 11.46 -18.33
C ALA A 235 -2.47 11.40 -17.54
N GLN A 236 -2.50 11.14 -16.23
CA GLN A 236 -1.29 10.96 -15.41
C GLN A 236 -0.39 9.83 -15.92
N GLY A 237 -0.98 8.67 -16.27
CA GLY A 237 -0.25 7.54 -16.81
C GLY A 237 0.44 7.86 -18.13
N LEU A 238 -0.31 8.43 -19.09
CA LEU A 238 0.21 8.83 -20.40
C LEU A 238 1.28 9.92 -20.28
N LEU A 239 1.08 10.89 -19.39
CA LEU A 239 2.07 11.93 -19.11
C LEU A 239 3.37 11.35 -18.56
N ALA A 240 3.28 10.40 -17.62
CA ALA A 240 4.44 9.66 -17.11
C ALA A 240 5.08 8.76 -18.18
N GLY A 241 4.33 8.39 -19.23
CA GLY A 241 4.82 7.76 -20.45
C GLY A 241 5.38 8.75 -21.49
N GLU A 242 5.57 10.02 -21.11
CA GLU A 242 6.07 11.14 -21.93
C GLU A 242 5.10 11.64 -23.03
N ASP A 243 3.83 11.26 -22.98
CA ASP A 243 2.81 11.76 -23.90
C ASP A 243 2.19 13.07 -23.38
N LYS A 244 2.79 14.20 -23.77
CA LYS A 244 2.32 15.55 -23.40
C LYS A 244 1.02 15.96 -24.09
N SER A 245 0.46 15.16 -25.02
CA SER A 245 -0.79 15.50 -25.70
C SER A 245 -2.02 15.52 -24.78
N VAL A 246 -1.87 15.04 -23.54
CA VAL A 246 -2.93 14.98 -22.52
C VAL A 246 -3.13 16.28 -21.74
N VAL A 247 -2.24 17.28 -21.89
CA VAL A 247 -2.34 18.56 -21.17
C VAL A 247 -3.71 19.25 -21.34
N PRO A 248 -4.31 19.33 -22.55
CA PRO A 248 -5.66 19.91 -22.70
C PRO A 248 -6.73 19.15 -21.91
N VAL A 249 -6.58 17.84 -21.72
CA VAL A 249 -7.51 17.03 -20.91
C VAL A 249 -7.37 17.38 -19.45
N LEU A 250 -6.14 17.54 -18.94
CA LEU A 250 -5.90 17.99 -17.56
C LEU A 250 -6.48 19.39 -17.30
N ILE A 251 -6.36 20.31 -18.27
CA ILE A 251 -6.98 21.65 -18.18
C ILE A 251 -8.50 21.53 -18.10
N GLY A 252 -9.14 20.72 -18.96
CA GLY A 252 -10.59 20.52 -18.91
C GLY A 252 -11.08 19.92 -17.59
N LEU A 253 -10.27 19.07 -16.95
CA LEU A 253 -10.61 18.50 -15.65
C LEU A 253 -10.71 19.53 -14.51
N LEU A 254 -10.04 20.70 -14.63
CA LEU A 254 -10.12 21.77 -13.64
C LEU A 254 -11.53 22.38 -13.54
N GLU A 255 -12.27 22.40 -14.66
CA GLU A 255 -13.60 23.00 -14.74
C GLU A 255 -14.72 21.96 -14.60
N GLU A 256 -14.52 20.77 -15.16
CA GLU A 256 -15.58 19.76 -15.33
C GLU A 256 -15.64 18.69 -14.23
N SER A 257 -14.76 18.75 -13.23
CA SER A 257 -14.59 17.67 -12.24
C SER A 257 -14.83 18.12 -10.79
N PRO A 258 -15.11 17.17 -9.88
CA PRO A 258 -15.08 17.43 -8.45
C PRO A 258 -13.72 17.99 -7.97
N MET A 259 -13.74 18.74 -6.87
CA MET A 259 -12.58 19.49 -6.35
C MET A 259 -11.33 18.64 -6.12
N ASP A 260 -11.49 17.40 -5.63
CA ASP A 260 -10.42 16.44 -5.41
C ASP A 260 -9.72 16.04 -6.71
N VAL A 261 -10.48 15.86 -7.79
CA VAL A 261 -9.95 15.55 -9.13
C VAL A 261 -9.31 16.79 -9.75
N ALA A 262 -9.92 17.96 -9.60
CA ALA A 262 -9.40 19.22 -10.10
C ALA A 262 -8.04 19.57 -9.46
N TRP A 263 -7.90 19.40 -8.14
CA TRP A 263 -6.64 19.61 -7.44
C TRP A 263 -5.55 18.67 -7.99
N GLN A 264 -5.82 17.37 -8.11
CA GLN A 264 -4.84 16.44 -8.68
C GLN A 264 -4.47 16.76 -10.14
N ALA A 265 -5.40 17.29 -10.92
CA ALA A 265 -5.12 17.76 -12.28
C ALA A 265 -4.22 19.01 -12.28
N GLU A 266 -4.47 19.95 -11.37
CA GLU A 266 -3.64 21.14 -11.17
C GLU A 266 -2.21 20.76 -10.75
N GLU A 267 -2.06 19.82 -9.83
CA GLU A 267 -0.75 19.30 -9.43
C GLU A 267 -0.01 18.72 -10.63
N ALA A 268 -0.67 17.85 -11.42
CA ALA A 268 -0.07 17.29 -12.62
C ALA A 268 0.37 18.39 -13.61
N LEU A 269 -0.44 19.43 -13.81
CA LEU A 269 -0.10 20.57 -14.67
C LEU A 269 1.09 21.38 -14.14
N HIS A 270 1.18 21.59 -12.83
CA HIS A 270 2.34 22.21 -12.19
C HIS A 270 3.62 21.42 -12.49
N TRP A 271 3.58 20.09 -12.38
CA TRP A 271 4.72 19.23 -12.72
C TRP A 271 5.12 19.33 -14.20
N VAL A 272 4.16 19.47 -15.12
CA VAL A 272 4.44 19.62 -16.56
C VAL A 272 5.09 20.97 -16.87
N ALA A 273 4.59 22.04 -16.24
CA ALA A 273 5.06 23.40 -16.49
C ALA A 273 6.46 23.65 -15.89
N GLY A 274 6.88 22.88 -14.88
CA GLY A 274 8.21 23.03 -14.28
C GLY A 274 8.43 24.45 -13.76
N GLU A 275 9.61 25.03 -14.03
CA GLU A 275 9.91 26.43 -13.67
C GLU A 275 9.15 27.47 -14.52
N GLU A 276 8.49 27.07 -15.62
CA GLU A 276 7.62 27.93 -16.43
C GLU A 276 6.18 28.00 -15.91
N ALA A 277 5.87 27.31 -14.80
CA ALA A 277 4.59 27.44 -14.12
C ALA A 277 4.38 28.91 -13.73
N VAL A 278 3.43 29.57 -14.40
CA VAL A 278 3.03 30.93 -14.05
C VAL A 278 2.53 30.88 -12.61
N ASP A 279 3.10 31.70 -11.74
CA ASP A 279 2.68 31.81 -10.35
C ASP A 279 1.17 32.12 -10.31
N ILE A 280 0.36 31.09 -10.04
CA ILE A 280 -1.09 31.18 -10.14
C ILE A 280 -1.61 32.15 -9.07
N ALA A 281 -0.88 32.31 -7.95
CA ALA A 281 -1.16 33.31 -6.94
C ALA A 281 -0.92 34.74 -7.46
N LYS A 282 0.04 34.94 -8.38
CA LYS A 282 0.26 36.21 -9.08
C LYS A 282 -0.87 36.51 -10.06
N LEU A 283 -1.29 35.51 -10.84
CA LEU A 283 -2.46 35.64 -11.73
C LEU A 283 -3.74 35.89 -10.95
N TRP A 284 -3.98 35.23 -9.82
CA TRP A 284 -5.18 35.44 -8.98
C TRP A 284 -5.17 36.80 -8.29
N LYS A 285 -3.99 37.33 -7.94
CA LYS A 285 -3.85 38.72 -7.46
C LYS A 285 -4.14 39.74 -8.55
N GLU A 286 -3.72 39.49 -9.79
CA GLU A 286 -3.94 40.38 -10.94
C GLU A 286 -5.38 40.25 -11.51
N SER A 287 -6.02 39.09 -11.33
CA SER A 287 -7.37 38.78 -11.82
C SER A 287 -8.50 39.19 -10.88
N ARG A 288 -8.19 39.80 -9.72
CA ARG A 288 -9.20 40.39 -8.81
C ARG A 288 -9.89 41.58 -9.49
N ARG A 289 -10.88 41.28 -10.34
CA ARG A 289 -11.99 42.20 -10.63
C ARG A 289 -12.77 42.39 -9.31
N PRO A 290 -12.94 43.61 -8.79
CA PRO A 290 -13.71 43.84 -7.59
C PRO A 290 -15.19 43.55 -7.90
N GLY A 291 -15.68 42.35 -7.59
CA GLY A 291 -17.08 42.02 -7.86
C GLY A 291 -17.56 40.60 -7.54
N LEU A 292 -16.69 39.58 -7.51
CA LEU A 292 -17.11 38.23 -7.11
C LEU A 292 -16.58 37.90 -5.71
N LEU A 293 -17.36 38.29 -4.70
CA LEU A 293 -17.19 37.88 -3.32
C LEU A 293 -17.54 36.37 -3.22
N PHE A 294 -16.55 35.49 -3.26
CA PHE A 294 -16.66 34.18 -2.63
C PHE A 294 -16.04 34.29 -1.24
N VAL A 295 -16.89 34.22 -0.22
CA VAL A 295 -16.53 34.35 1.18
C VAL A 295 -15.78 33.10 1.62
N TYR A 296 -14.48 33.23 1.83
CA TYR A 296 -13.75 32.52 2.89
C TYR A 296 -12.76 33.51 3.51
N THR A 297 -13.29 34.48 4.26
CA THR A 297 -12.51 35.14 5.30
C THR A 297 -12.76 34.38 6.60
N GLY A 298 -11.87 33.43 6.92
CA GLY A 298 -11.61 33.11 8.31
C GLY A 298 -11.07 34.38 8.96
N LYS A 299 -11.81 34.94 9.91
CA LYS A 299 -11.37 36.06 10.74
C LYS A 299 -10.04 35.69 11.40
N GLU A 300 -8.97 36.38 11.02
CA GLU A 300 -7.90 36.69 11.97
C GLU A 300 -8.46 37.76 12.92
N GLU A 301 -8.79 37.36 14.14
CA GLU A 301 -8.98 38.28 15.26
C GLU A 301 -7.71 38.27 16.11
N GLU A 302 -6.75 39.12 15.71
CA GLU A 302 -5.71 39.60 16.61
C GLU A 302 -6.31 40.64 17.56
N SER A 303 -6.48 40.30 18.84
CA SER A 303 -6.50 41.31 19.91
C SER A 303 -6.07 40.77 21.27
N ASN A 304 -4.80 41.05 21.57
CA ASN A 304 -4.25 41.59 22.83
C ASN A 304 -3.68 40.63 23.92
N PRO A 305 -2.52 40.97 24.54
CA PRO A 305 -1.68 40.07 25.31
C PRO A 305 -1.80 40.24 26.83
N THR A 306 -1.79 39.12 27.56
CA THR A 306 -1.46 39.09 28.99
C THR A 306 -0.80 37.76 29.38
N ARG A 307 0.54 37.80 29.55
CA ARG A 307 1.31 37.44 30.77
C ARG A 307 0.82 36.18 31.54
N TRP A 308 1.55 35.06 31.65
CA TRP A 308 2.77 34.77 32.45
C TRP A 308 3.10 33.25 32.30
N PRO A 309 4.27 32.71 32.71
CA PRO A 309 5.63 33.22 32.58
C PRO A 309 6.67 32.19 32.12
N ARG A 310 7.86 32.72 31.80
CA ARG A 310 9.14 32.00 31.70
C ARG A 310 9.45 31.24 32.99
N GLN A 311 9.86 29.99 32.87
CA GLN A 311 10.86 29.41 33.77
C GLN A 311 12.09 29.03 32.93
N GLY A 312 13.21 29.68 33.27
CA GLY A 312 14.54 29.36 32.79
C GLY A 312 15.17 28.19 33.54
N PRO A 313 16.44 27.86 33.26
CA PRO A 313 16.91 26.49 33.13
C PRO A 313 17.61 25.96 34.38
N SER A 314 17.45 24.66 34.68
CA SER A 314 18.42 23.95 35.53
C SER A 314 18.38 22.43 35.31
N GLY A 315 19.44 21.93 34.68
CA GLY A 315 20.18 20.74 35.15
C GLY A 315 19.62 19.34 34.85
N GLY A 316 20.36 18.58 34.04
CA GLY A 316 20.51 17.14 34.29
C GLY A 316 20.23 16.19 33.12
N ARG A 317 21.23 16.06 32.23
CA ARG A 317 21.71 14.84 31.55
C ARG A 317 20.69 13.84 30.95
N GLY A 318 20.78 13.65 29.62
CA GLY A 318 20.47 12.37 28.98
C GLY A 318 19.97 12.46 27.53
N ARG A 319 20.86 12.79 26.58
CA ARG A 319 20.59 12.68 25.13
C ARG A 319 20.46 11.21 24.72
N CYS A 320 19.40 10.89 23.96
CA CYS A 320 19.47 10.01 22.79
C CYS A 320 18.74 10.75 21.66
N GLY A 321 19.49 11.26 20.68
CA GLY A 321 18.97 11.98 19.53
C GLY A 321 18.98 11.09 18.29
N CYS A 322 17.88 11.10 17.55
CA CYS A 322 17.90 10.87 16.11
C CYS A 322 17.61 12.20 15.44
N ALA A 323 18.65 12.73 14.80
CA ALA A 323 18.60 13.96 14.03
C ALA A 323 17.84 13.71 12.71
N ALA A 324 16.95 14.65 12.41
CA ALA A 324 16.44 14.89 11.06
C ALA A 324 17.61 15.27 10.14
N ALA A 325 17.69 14.63 8.98
CA ALA A 325 18.52 15.07 7.88
C ALA A 325 17.61 15.59 6.77
N THR A 326 17.55 16.92 6.70
CA THR A 326 17.14 17.70 5.53
C THR A 326 18.05 17.39 4.35
N ALA A 327 17.48 17.09 3.18
CA ALA A 327 18.19 17.12 1.91
C ALA A 327 17.34 17.88 0.88
N SER A 328 17.85 19.03 0.44
CA SER A 328 17.41 19.73 -0.77
C SER A 328 17.89 19.00 -2.03
N PRO A 329 17.22 19.19 -3.19
CA PRO A 329 17.48 18.42 -4.40
C PRO A 329 18.52 19.10 -5.29
N ALA A 330 19.49 18.32 -5.75
CA ALA A 330 20.31 18.63 -6.92
C ALA A 330 20.74 17.30 -7.56
N GLY A 331 20.44 17.10 -8.85
CA GLY A 331 20.96 15.93 -9.57
C GLY A 331 20.27 15.59 -10.87
N ASN A 332 20.74 16.22 -11.95
CA ASN A 332 20.40 15.98 -13.35
C ASN A 332 20.32 14.49 -13.77
N TRP A 333 19.30 14.19 -14.56
CA TRP A 333 19.24 13.02 -15.44
C TRP A 333 20.13 13.23 -16.66
N ARG A 334 21.19 12.43 -16.80
CA ARG A 334 21.87 12.23 -18.08
C ARG A 334 22.32 10.77 -18.17
N GLY A 335 21.96 10.12 -19.28
CA GLY A 335 22.09 8.69 -19.46
C GLY A 335 23.48 8.17 -19.81
N SER A 336 23.55 6.83 -19.74
CA SER A 336 24.45 5.90 -20.43
C SER A 336 25.96 5.97 -20.15
N GLN A 337 26.53 4.89 -19.58
CA GLN A 337 27.41 3.93 -20.28
C GLN A 337 28.09 2.94 -19.30
N THR A 338 27.84 1.65 -19.55
CA THR A 338 28.72 0.47 -19.48
C THR A 338 29.95 0.37 -18.55
N CYS A 339 30.04 -0.83 -17.96
CA CYS A 339 31.23 -1.69 -17.72
C CYS A 339 32.01 -1.62 -16.39
N ALA A 340 31.88 -2.74 -15.66
CA ALA A 340 32.94 -3.69 -15.28
C ALA A 340 33.90 -3.40 -14.10
N THR A 341 33.86 -4.37 -13.17
CA THR A 341 34.99 -5.01 -12.43
C THR A 341 35.80 -4.26 -11.35
N SER A 342 35.78 -4.91 -10.17
CA SER A 342 36.93 -5.33 -9.36
C SER A 342 37.43 -4.44 -8.19
N SER A 343 37.39 -5.10 -7.02
CA SER A 343 38.45 -5.24 -5.99
C SER A 343 39.08 -4.04 -5.28
N SER A 344 38.93 -4.09 -3.95
CA SER A 344 39.95 -3.89 -2.90
C SER A 344 40.56 -2.51 -2.66
N CYS A 345 40.44 -2.02 -1.42
CA CYS A 345 41.55 -1.69 -0.48
C CYS A 345 40.98 -1.01 0.78
N ARG A 346 41.02 -1.66 1.94
CA ARG A 346 41.96 -1.41 3.05
C ARG A 346 42.01 0.04 3.58
N GLY A 347 41.38 0.24 4.74
CA GLY A 347 42.05 0.51 6.02
C GLY A 347 42.66 1.89 6.29
N ARG A 348 42.13 2.58 7.32
CA ARG A 348 42.82 3.31 8.41
C ARG A 348 41.74 3.96 9.28
N SER A 349 41.41 3.46 10.48
CA SER A 349 42.13 3.59 11.76
C SER A 349 42.37 5.04 12.22
N GLY A 350 41.55 5.47 13.20
CA GLY A 350 42.00 6.24 14.36
C GLY A 350 41.89 7.76 14.30
N CYS A 351 40.96 8.34 15.08
CA CYS A 351 41.23 9.49 15.94
C CYS A 351 40.14 9.59 17.04
N THR A 352 40.55 9.08 18.20
CA THR A 352 40.19 9.35 19.60
C THR A 352 39.30 10.55 19.97
N SER A 353 38.25 10.20 20.74
CA SER A 353 37.78 10.76 22.02
C SER A 353 37.89 12.26 22.30
N GLY A 354 36.74 12.87 22.61
CA GLY A 354 36.63 14.18 23.23
C GLY A 354 36.93 14.22 24.73
N ARG A 355 37.00 15.46 25.21
CA ARG A 355 36.26 15.92 26.38
C ARG A 355 35.30 17.01 25.95
#